data_AF-A0A5C7RWK9-F1
#
_entry.id   AF-A0A5C7RWK9-F1
#
_cell.length_a   1.000
_cell.length_b   1.000
_cell.length_c   1.000
_cell.angle_alpha   90.00
_cell.angle_beta   90.00
_cell.angle_gamma   90.00
#
_symmetry.space_group_name_H-M   'P 1'
#
loop_
_entity.id
_entity.type
_entity.pdbx_description
1 polymer ?
#
loop_
_entity_poly.entity_id
_entity_poly.type
_entity_poly.pdbx_seq_one_letter_code
_entity_poly.pdbx_strand_id
1 'polypeptide(L)'
;MSNHELTGLALRRLGKAWEHASTAERAVLTQLHRREHTSRAPGDERSFGERVADDVARFGGSWIFIGAFVGFLALWVITNIWLLRARPFDPYPFIFLNLLLSMLAALQAPVIMMSQNRQAARDRAAAEHDYQVNLKAELEIMALHDKFDQLRAEQIERILAAQAEQIALLQALVEARRGS
;
A
#
# COMPACT_ATOMS: atom_id res chain seq x y z
N MET A 1 0.03 -17.00 -19.30
CA MET A 1 -0.98 -17.85 -18.66
C MET A 1 -1.84 -18.46 -19.74
N SER A 2 -2.09 -19.77 -19.68
CA SER A 2 -2.97 -20.41 -20.65
C SER A 2 -4.41 -19.98 -20.40
N ASN A 3 -5.19 -19.76 -21.46
CA ASN A 3 -6.59 -19.31 -21.39
C ASN A 3 -7.48 -20.21 -20.50
N HIS A 4 -7.05 -21.47 -20.27
CA HIS A 4 -7.74 -22.45 -19.45
C HIS A 4 -7.73 -22.14 -17.95
N GLU A 5 -6.65 -21.56 -17.41
CA GLU A 5 -6.56 -21.27 -15.96
C GLU A 5 -7.48 -20.11 -15.54
N LEU A 6 -7.58 -19.09 -16.40
CA LEU A 6 -8.47 -17.94 -16.19
C LEU A 6 -9.95 -18.35 -16.28
N THR A 7 -10.27 -19.30 -17.16
CA THR A 7 -11.64 -19.82 -17.32
C THR A 7 -12.10 -20.57 -16.07
N GLY A 8 -11.21 -21.36 -15.44
CA GLY A 8 -11.51 -22.10 -14.22
C GLY A 8 -11.79 -21.20 -13.00
N LEU A 9 -11.04 -20.10 -12.88
CA LEU A 9 -11.23 -19.14 -11.79
C LEU A 9 -12.50 -18.30 -11.95
N ALA A 10 -12.83 -17.91 -13.18
CA ALA A 10 -14.05 -17.16 -13.49
C ALA A 10 -15.32 -18.00 -13.17
N LEU A 11 -15.33 -19.28 -13.54
CA LEU A 11 -16.48 -20.16 -13.30
C LEU A 11 -16.72 -20.40 -11.80
N ARG A 12 -15.65 -20.58 -11.01
CA ARG A 12 -15.75 -20.97 -9.60
C ARG A 12 -16.23 -19.83 -8.69
N ARG A 13 -16.07 -18.57 -9.11
CA ARG A 13 -16.28 -17.38 -8.25
C ARG A 13 -17.38 -16.44 -8.73
N LEU A 14 -17.61 -16.35 -10.04
CA LEU A 14 -18.62 -15.46 -10.64
C LEU A 14 -19.84 -16.22 -11.22
N GLY A 15 -19.80 -17.56 -11.26
CA GLY A 15 -20.90 -18.37 -11.76
C GLY A 15 -21.25 -18.12 -13.24
N LYS A 16 -20.34 -17.49 -14.00
CA LYS A 16 -20.52 -17.15 -15.43
C LYS A 16 -19.24 -17.42 -16.22
N ALA A 17 -19.41 -17.87 -17.46
CA ALA A 17 -18.31 -18.11 -18.39
C ALA A 17 -17.60 -16.80 -18.76
N TRP A 18 -16.27 -16.82 -18.78
CA TRP A 18 -15.36 -15.70 -19.08
C TRP A 18 -15.75 -14.86 -20.31
N GLU A 19 -16.43 -15.47 -21.26
CA GLU A 19 -16.91 -14.83 -22.49
C GLU A 19 -17.99 -13.76 -22.28
N HIS A 20 -18.73 -13.81 -21.17
CA HIS A 20 -19.79 -12.83 -20.85
C HIS A 20 -19.37 -11.74 -19.85
N ALA A 21 -18.13 -11.78 -19.36
CA ALA A 21 -17.61 -10.79 -18.43
C ALA A 21 -17.40 -9.44 -19.14
N SER A 22 -17.97 -8.37 -18.58
CA SER A 22 -17.79 -6.99 -19.06
C SER A 22 -16.31 -6.62 -19.08
N THR A 23 -15.89 -5.75 -20.01
CA THR A 23 -14.50 -5.26 -20.12
C THR A 23 -13.99 -4.67 -18.80
N ALA A 24 -14.88 -4.08 -18.00
CA ALA A 24 -14.57 -3.57 -16.66
C ALA A 24 -14.29 -4.70 -15.64
N GLU A 25 -15.05 -5.79 -15.67
CA GLU A 25 -14.84 -6.95 -14.79
C GLU A 25 -13.53 -7.68 -15.12
N ARG A 26 -13.21 -7.79 -16.41
CA ARG A 26 -11.93 -8.34 -16.87
C ARG A 26 -10.74 -7.49 -16.40
N ALA A 27 -10.87 -6.17 -16.38
CA ALA A 27 -9.82 -5.27 -15.86
C ALA A 27 -9.62 -5.43 -14.34
N VAL A 28 -10.72 -5.51 -13.59
CA VAL A 28 -10.69 -5.68 -12.12
C VAL A 28 -10.13 -7.06 -11.73
N LEU A 29 -10.50 -8.13 -12.43
CA LEU A 29 -9.98 -9.48 -12.16
C LEU A 29 -8.48 -9.60 -12.47
N THR A 30 -8.01 -8.94 -13.53
CA THR A 30 -6.58 -8.91 -13.87
C THR A 30 -5.79 -8.13 -12.82
N GLN A 31 -6.37 -7.08 -12.23
CA GLN A 31 -5.75 -6.31 -11.15
C GLN A 31 -5.75 -7.01 -9.79
N LEU A 32 -6.83 -7.71 -9.43
CA LEU A 32 -6.91 -8.47 -8.19
C LEU A 32 -5.87 -9.61 -8.16
N HIS A 33 -5.61 -10.26 -9.29
CA HIS A 33 -4.60 -11.30 -9.37
C HIS A 33 -3.16 -10.74 -9.36
N ARG A 34 -2.94 -9.53 -9.89
CA ARG A 34 -1.65 -8.84 -9.77
C ARG A 34 -1.31 -8.51 -8.31
N ARG A 35 -2.29 -8.29 -7.44
CA ARG A 35 -2.08 -8.12 -5.99
C ARG A 35 -1.71 -9.42 -5.26
N GLU A 36 -2.20 -10.58 -5.73
CA GLU A 36 -1.94 -11.88 -5.09
C GLU A 36 -0.49 -12.35 -5.30
N HIS A 37 0.18 -11.88 -6.37
CA HIS A 37 1.57 -12.22 -6.66
C HIS A 37 2.63 -11.29 -6.02
N THR A 38 2.26 -10.09 -5.55
CA THR A 38 3.19 -9.17 -4.87
C THR A 38 3.39 -9.50 -3.38
N SER A 39 2.63 -10.45 -2.83
CA SER A 39 2.90 -11.01 -1.49
C SER A 39 3.99 -12.09 -1.51
N ARG A 40 4.49 -12.51 -2.69
CA ARG A 40 5.73 -13.29 -2.75
C ARG A 40 6.88 -12.29 -2.61
N ALA A 41 7.30 -12.09 -1.36
CA ALA A 41 8.55 -11.42 -1.06
C ALA A 41 9.64 -11.89 -2.03
N PRO A 42 10.40 -10.98 -2.66
CA PRO A 42 11.52 -11.37 -3.50
C PRO A 42 12.46 -12.23 -2.65
N GLY A 43 12.96 -13.30 -3.30
CA GLY A 43 13.86 -14.35 -2.82
C GLY A 43 14.36 -14.24 -1.39
N ASP A 44 14.13 -15.31 -0.64
CA ASP A 44 14.71 -15.62 0.67
C ASP A 44 16.25 -15.86 0.56
N GLU A 45 16.98 -14.84 0.10
CA GLU A 45 18.42 -14.70 0.26
C GLU A 45 18.68 -13.55 1.25
N ARG A 46 17.90 -13.48 2.32
CA ARG A 46 18.17 -12.54 3.40
C ARG A 46 19.47 -12.94 4.08
N SER A 47 20.52 -12.16 3.82
CA SER A 47 21.80 -12.29 4.52
C SER A 47 21.56 -12.31 6.04
N PHE A 48 22.34 -13.12 6.77
CA PHE A 48 22.25 -13.23 8.23
C PHE A 48 22.26 -11.84 8.91
N GLY A 49 22.99 -10.89 8.34
CA GLY A 49 23.02 -9.50 8.80
C GLY A 49 21.69 -8.75 8.67
N GLU A 50 20.91 -8.97 7.61
CA GLU A 50 19.59 -8.34 7.45
C GLU A 50 18.57 -8.87 8.46
N ARG A 51 18.63 -10.17 8.77
CA ARG A 51 17.76 -10.80 9.78
C ARG A 51 18.08 -10.27 11.18
N VAL A 52 19.36 -10.25 11.55
CA VAL A 52 19.81 -9.71 12.84
C VAL A 52 19.48 -8.22 12.94
N ALA A 53 19.62 -7.44 11.86
CA ALA A 53 19.28 -6.02 11.86
C ALA A 53 17.77 -5.75 11.97
N ASP A 54 16.91 -6.59 11.39
CA ASP A 54 15.44 -6.48 11.57
C ASP A 54 15.03 -6.87 12.99
N ASP A 55 15.62 -7.91 13.57
CA ASP A 55 15.37 -8.32 14.96
C ASP A 55 15.87 -7.26 15.96
N VAL A 56 17.06 -6.69 15.75
CA VAL A 56 17.60 -5.60 16.58
C VAL A 56 16.77 -4.32 16.45
N ALA A 57 16.30 -3.97 15.24
CA ALA A 57 15.42 -2.81 15.05
C ALA A 57 14.07 -3.00 15.76
N ARG A 58 13.52 -4.22 15.73
CA ARG A 58 12.25 -4.54 16.40
C ARG A 58 12.40 -4.62 17.92
N PHE A 59 13.55 -5.06 18.41
CA PHE A 59 13.86 -5.16 19.84
C PHE A 59 14.23 -3.81 20.46
N GLY A 60 15.05 -3.01 19.77
CA GLY A 60 15.50 -1.70 20.24
C GLY A 60 14.38 -0.65 20.36
N GLY A 61 13.28 -0.82 19.63
CA GLY A 61 12.10 0.06 19.70
C GLY A 61 11.06 -0.32 20.75
N SER A 62 11.24 -1.42 21.49
CA SER A 62 10.26 -1.89 22.46
C SER A 62 10.46 -1.29 23.84
N TRP A 63 9.37 -0.83 24.47
CA TRP A 63 9.35 -0.36 25.86
C TRP A 63 9.85 -1.43 26.86
N ILE A 64 9.71 -2.71 26.52
CA ILE A 64 10.19 -3.84 27.34
C ILE A 64 11.73 -3.88 27.36
N PHE A 65 12.39 -3.59 26.23
CA PHE A 65 13.85 -3.56 26.15
C PHE A 65 14.44 -2.45 27.02
N ILE A 66 13.84 -1.25 26.97
CA ILE A 66 14.23 -0.12 27.81
C ILE A 66 14.09 -0.50 29.30
N GLY A 67 12.97 -1.10 29.70
CA GLY A 67 12.74 -1.56 31.08
C GLY A 67 13.76 -2.61 31.54
N ALA A 68 14.05 -3.62 30.71
CA ALA A 68 15.05 -4.64 31.01
C ALA A 68 16.48 -4.06 31.11
N PHE A 69 16.83 -3.12 30.24
CA PHE A 69 18.13 -2.45 30.25
C PHE A 69 18.34 -1.62 31.51
N VAL A 70 17.35 -0.81 31.90
CA VAL A 70 17.39 -0.05 33.15
C VAL A 70 17.45 -0.97 34.37
N GLY A 71 16.70 -2.08 34.37
CA GLY A 71 16.75 -3.09 35.42
C GLY A 71 18.12 -3.76 35.55
N PHE A 72 18.77 -4.08 34.42
CA PHE A 72 20.13 -4.62 34.39
C PHE A 72 21.14 -3.62 34.96
N LEU A 73 21.07 -2.34 34.57
CA LEU A 73 21.93 -1.29 35.14
C LEU A 73 21.76 -1.16 36.66
N ALA A 74 20.51 -1.15 37.13
CA ALA A 74 20.21 -1.10 38.56
C ALA A 74 20.76 -2.31 39.31
N LEU A 75 20.58 -3.52 38.76
CA LEU A 75 21.12 -4.76 39.32
C LEU A 75 22.65 -4.75 39.37
N TRP A 76 23.30 -4.25 38.33
CA TRP A 76 24.76 -4.12 38.25
C TRP A 76 25.32 -3.19 39.32
N VAL A 77 24.68 -2.03 39.50
CA VAL A 77 25.05 -1.05 40.53
C VAL A 77 24.83 -1.63 41.93
N ILE A 78 23.66 -2.26 42.18
CA ILE A 78 23.36 -2.91 43.47
C ILE A 78 24.38 -4.00 43.78
N THR A 79 24.69 -4.87 42.82
CA THR A 79 25.66 -5.95 43.00
C THR A 79 27.06 -5.43 43.32
N ASN A 80 27.53 -4.39 42.62
CA ASN A 80 28.85 -3.81 42.89
C ASN A 80 28.93 -3.11 44.25
N ILE A 81 27.86 -2.41 44.68
CA ILE A 81 27.83 -1.68 45.96
C ILE A 81 27.65 -2.63 47.15
N TRP A 82 26.73 -3.60 47.06
CA TRP A 82 26.36 -4.47 48.19
C TRP A 82 27.22 -5.73 48.30
N LEU A 83 27.52 -6.41 47.18
CA LEU A 83 28.12 -7.74 47.21
C LEU A 83 29.66 -7.70 47.24
N LEU A 84 30.28 -6.66 46.65
CA LEU A 84 31.73 -6.55 46.49
C LEU A 84 32.36 -5.46 47.38
N ARG A 85 31.84 -5.28 48.60
CA ARG A 85 32.32 -4.26 49.56
C ARG A 85 33.80 -4.39 49.95
N ALA A 86 34.38 -5.59 49.82
CA ALA A 86 35.80 -5.85 50.15
C ALA A 86 36.76 -5.74 48.94
N ARG A 87 36.27 -5.95 47.71
CA ARG A 87 37.02 -5.79 46.44
C ARG A 87 36.04 -5.41 45.33
N PRO A 88 35.72 -4.11 45.17
CA PRO A 88 34.80 -3.66 44.12
C PRO A 88 35.39 -3.99 42.75
N PHE A 89 34.63 -4.68 41.91
CA PHE A 89 35.02 -4.95 40.52
C PHE A 89 34.94 -3.68 39.68
N ASP A 90 33.91 -2.84 39.92
CA ASP A 90 33.75 -1.51 39.32
C ASP A 90 33.47 -0.47 40.43
N PRO A 91 34.51 0.13 41.05
CA PRO A 91 34.36 1.16 42.07
C PRO A 91 33.68 2.41 41.50
N TYR A 92 32.95 3.15 42.34
CA TYR A 92 32.44 4.48 41.98
C TYR A 92 33.62 5.35 41.51
N PRO A 93 33.61 5.93 40.28
CA PRO A 93 32.44 6.34 39.47
C PRO A 93 32.00 5.38 38.33
N PHE A 94 32.22 4.07 38.44
CA PHE A 94 31.81 3.02 37.48
C PHE A 94 32.42 3.18 36.07
N ILE A 95 33.75 3.08 35.97
CA ILE A 95 34.51 3.30 34.72
C ILE A 95 34.14 2.26 33.66
N PHE A 96 33.94 1.00 34.05
CA PHE A 96 33.59 -0.06 33.09
C PHE A 96 32.18 0.13 32.52
N LEU A 97 31.21 0.47 33.39
CA LEU A 97 29.85 0.75 32.94
C LEU A 97 29.81 1.96 32.01
N ASN A 98 30.55 3.02 32.35
CA ASN A 98 30.65 4.22 31.54
C ASN A 98 31.25 3.93 30.15
N LEU A 99 32.31 3.11 30.09
CA LEU A 99 32.93 2.69 28.83
C LEU A 99 31.94 1.91 27.95
N LEU A 100 31.23 0.95 28.55
CA LEU A 100 30.26 0.12 27.84
C LEU A 100 29.08 0.96 27.31
N LEU A 101 28.55 1.88 28.12
CA LEU A 101 27.50 2.81 27.71
C LEU A 101 27.97 3.73 26.57
N SER A 102 29.21 4.22 26.64
CA SER A 102 29.79 5.08 25.60
C SER A 102 29.93 4.33 24.27
N MET A 103 30.39 3.07 24.29
CA MET A 103 30.46 2.22 23.10
C MET A 103 29.07 1.91 22.54
N LEU A 104 28.09 1.62 23.40
CA LEU A 104 26.72 1.36 23.00
C LEU A 104 26.11 2.60 22.31
N ALA A 105 26.30 3.78 22.89
CA ALA A 105 25.83 5.05 22.33
C ALA A 105 26.49 5.36 20.98
N ALA A 106 27.79 5.08 20.82
CA ALA A 106 28.49 5.28 19.55
C ALA A 106 27.92 4.41 18.41
N LEU A 107 27.44 3.20 18.73
CA LEU A 107 26.81 2.30 17.77
C LEU A 107 25.32 2.60 17.49
N GLN A 108 24.66 3.40 18.34
CA GLN A 108 23.24 3.70 18.19
C GLN A 108 22.95 4.50 16.91
N ALA A 109 23.69 5.57 16.64
CA ALA A 109 23.40 6.44 15.49
C ALA A 109 23.46 5.71 14.14
N PRO A 110 24.48 4.87 13.84
CA PRO A 110 24.50 4.06 12.62
C PRO A 110 23.38 3.04 12.54
N VAL A 111 23.05 2.33 13.64
CA VAL A 111 21.97 1.33 13.65
C VAL A 111 20.61 2.00 13.42
N ILE A 112 20.37 3.14 14.07
CA ILE A 112 19.17 3.95 13.86
C ILE A 112 19.12 4.41 12.40
N MET A 113 20.21 4.96 11.86
CA MET A 113 20.28 5.42 10.47
C MET A 113 20.04 4.28 9.46
N MET A 114 20.58 3.08 9.71
CA MET A 114 20.33 1.91 8.88
C MET A 114 18.85 1.48 8.94
N SER A 115 18.24 1.49 10.12
CA SER A 115 16.82 1.18 10.28
C SER A 115 15.91 2.21 9.60
N GLN A 116 16.27 3.50 9.70
CA GLN A 116 15.58 4.61 9.03
C GLN A 116 15.73 4.53 7.51
N ASN A 117 16.92 4.24 6.99
CA ASN A 117 17.15 4.08 5.55
C ASN A 117 16.31 2.94 4.97
N ARG A 118 16.16 1.83 5.72
CA ARG A 118 15.31 0.71 5.34
C ARG A 118 13.81 1.06 5.37
N GLN A 119 13.35 1.82 6.37
CA GLN A 119 11.97 2.32 6.40
C GLN A 119 11.70 3.27 5.23
N ALA A 120 12.57 4.25 4.99
CA ALA A 120 12.44 5.20 3.89
C ALA A 120 12.39 4.53 2.51
N ALA A 121 13.15 3.44 2.31
CA ALA A 121 13.08 2.66 1.07
C ALA A 121 11.71 1.98 0.88
N ARG A 122 11.13 1.42 1.97
CA ARG A 122 9.77 0.84 1.96
C ARG A 122 8.71 1.92 1.69
N ASP A 123 8.82 3.07 2.34
CA ASP A 123 7.89 4.19 2.19
C ASP A 123 7.92 4.75 0.76
N ARG A 124 9.10 4.89 0.16
CA ARG A 124 9.25 5.31 -1.25
C ARG A 124 8.58 4.32 -2.22
N ALA A 125 8.77 3.02 -2.00
CA ALA A 125 8.15 2.00 -2.84
C ALA A 125 6.62 2.00 -2.71
N ALA A 126 6.09 2.20 -1.50
CA ALA A 126 4.66 2.36 -1.28
C ALA A 126 4.11 3.62 -1.97
N ALA A 127 4.80 4.75 -1.85
CA ALA A 127 4.41 6.01 -2.48
C ALA A 127 4.39 5.92 -4.01
N GLU A 128 5.38 5.28 -4.63
CA GLU A 128 5.42 5.05 -6.07
C GLU A 128 4.26 4.18 -6.55
N HIS A 129 3.95 3.13 -5.79
CA HIS A 129 2.79 2.27 -6.10
C HIS A 129 1.47 3.05 -5.99
N ASP A 130 1.30 3.84 -4.93
CA ASP A 130 0.09 4.65 -4.74
C ASP A 130 -0.06 5.71 -5.83
N TYR A 131 1.05 6.31 -6.28
CA TYR A 131 1.07 7.22 -7.43
C TYR A 131 0.59 6.54 -8.71
N GLN A 132 1.07 5.33 -9.02
CA GLN A 132 0.65 4.58 -10.20
C GLN A 132 -0.83 4.19 -10.15
N VAL A 133 -1.34 3.81 -8.98
CA VAL A 133 -2.77 3.52 -8.80
C VAL A 133 -3.61 4.77 -9.01
N ASN A 134 -3.19 5.91 -8.47
CA ASN A 134 -3.90 7.18 -8.63
C ASN A 134 -3.93 7.63 -10.09
N LEU A 135 -2.78 7.61 -10.78
CA LEU A 135 -2.69 7.97 -12.20
C LEU A 135 -3.60 7.06 -13.05
N LYS A 136 -3.64 5.76 -12.75
CA LYS A 136 -4.52 4.83 -13.44
C LYS A 136 -6.00 5.16 -13.20
N ALA A 137 -6.38 5.44 -11.96
CA ALA A 137 -7.74 5.84 -11.62
C ALA A 137 -8.14 7.13 -12.36
N GLU A 138 -7.24 8.10 -12.45
CA GLU A 138 -7.45 9.35 -13.18
C GLU A 138 -7.71 9.11 -14.67
N LEU A 139 -6.90 8.27 -15.32
CA LEU A 139 -7.09 7.88 -16.73
C LEU A 139 -8.42 7.15 -16.95
N GLU A 140 -8.82 6.26 -16.04
CA GLU A 140 -10.11 5.57 -16.11
C GLU A 140 -11.28 6.54 -15.96
N ILE A 141 -11.17 7.55 -15.09
CA ILE A 141 -12.17 8.60 -14.93
C ILE A 141 -12.28 9.45 -16.20
N MET A 142 -11.16 9.85 -16.81
CA MET A 142 -11.17 10.59 -18.08
C MET A 142 -11.85 9.77 -19.19
N ALA A 143 -11.49 8.50 -19.34
CA ALA A 143 -12.11 7.63 -20.34
C ALA A 143 -13.61 7.41 -20.09
N LEU A 144 -14.05 7.38 -18.83
CA LEU A 144 -15.46 7.30 -18.47
C LEU A 144 -16.19 8.62 -18.81
N HIS A 145 -15.56 9.76 -18.55
CA HIS A 145 -16.09 11.08 -18.87
C HIS A 145 -16.30 11.25 -20.38
N ASP A 146 -15.32 10.87 -21.19
CA ASP A 146 -15.40 10.93 -22.65
C ASP A 146 -16.57 10.08 -23.19
N LYS A 147 -16.74 8.86 -22.66
CA LYS A 147 -17.88 8.00 -23.01
C LYS A 147 -19.21 8.60 -22.59
N PHE A 148 -19.26 9.21 -21.41
CA PHE A 148 -20.47 9.87 -20.92
C PHE A 148 -20.86 11.05 -21.82
N ASP A 149 -19.90 11.85 -22.25
CA ASP A 149 -20.15 12.97 -23.15
C ASP A 149 -20.57 12.50 -24.55
N GLN A 150 -19.98 11.43 -25.07
CA GLN A 150 -20.43 10.79 -26.32
C GLN A 150 -21.90 10.33 -26.21
N LEU A 151 -22.25 9.61 -25.14
CA LEU A 151 -23.63 9.17 -24.90
C LEU A 151 -24.59 10.36 -24.77
N ARG A 152 -24.18 11.44 -24.08
CA ARG A 152 -25.00 12.65 -23.98
C ARG A 152 -25.20 13.32 -25.34
N ALA A 153 -24.17 13.39 -26.18
CA ALA A 153 -24.28 13.95 -27.51
C ALA A 153 -25.29 13.16 -28.36
N GLU A 154 -25.20 11.83 -28.37
CA GLU A 154 -26.15 10.96 -29.07
C GLU A 154 -27.59 11.14 -28.55
N GLN A 155 -27.78 11.27 -27.23
CA GLN A 155 -29.10 11.50 -26.65
C GLN A 155 -29.69 12.85 -27.05
N ILE A 156 -28.88 13.91 -27.04
CA ILE A 156 -29.30 15.25 -27.47
C ILE A 156 -29.74 15.22 -28.93
N GLU A 157 -28.97 14.56 -29.81
CA GLU A 157 -29.32 14.43 -31.22
C GLU A 157 -30.66 13.71 -31.42
N ARG A 158 -30.89 12.60 -30.69
CA ARG A 158 -32.17 11.87 -30.74
C ARG A 158 -33.35 12.71 -30.26
N ILE A 159 -33.16 13.50 -29.20
CA ILE A 159 -34.21 14.40 -28.67
C ILE A 159 -34.52 15.50 -29.69
N LEU A 160 -33.50 16.10 -30.30
CA LEU A 160 -33.68 17.13 -31.33
C LEU A 160 -34.39 16.57 -32.57
N ALA A 161 -34.04 15.37 -33.02
CA ALA A 161 -34.70 14.70 -34.14
C ALA A 161 -36.19 14.43 -33.85
N ALA A 162 -36.51 13.91 -32.66
CA ALA A 162 -37.90 13.68 -32.24
C ALA A 162 -38.70 14.98 -32.14
N GLN A 163 -38.09 16.07 -31.64
CA GLN A 163 -38.72 17.39 -31.60
C GLN A 163 -39.00 17.94 -32.99
N ALA A 164 -38.06 17.79 -33.94
CA ALA A 164 -38.24 18.23 -35.32
C ALA A 164 -39.40 17.49 -36.01
N GLU A 165 -39.52 16.18 -35.79
CA GLU A 165 -40.64 15.39 -36.29
C GLU A 165 -41.98 15.86 -35.72
N GLN A 166 -42.05 16.11 -34.41
CA GLN A 166 -43.25 16.66 -33.77
C GLN A 166 -43.65 18.02 -34.34
N ILE A 167 -42.69 18.92 -34.56
CA ILE A 167 -42.96 20.24 -35.16
C ILE A 167 -43.49 20.09 -36.59
N ALA A 168 -42.92 19.19 -37.40
CA ALA A 168 -43.37 18.94 -38.76
C ALA A 168 -44.81 18.40 -38.80
N LEU A 169 -45.17 17.49 -37.91
CA LEU A 169 -46.54 16.98 -37.78
C LEU A 169 -47.53 18.09 -37.38
N LEU A 170 -47.15 18.96 -36.43
CA LEU A 170 -47.97 20.10 -36.03
C LEU A 170 -48.18 21.10 -37.18
N GLN A 171 -47.13 21.39 -37.96
CA GLN A 171 -47.24 22.24 -39.15
C GLN A 171 -48.20 21.64 -40.18
N ALA A 172 -48.09 20.35 -40.46
CA ALA A 172 -48.99 19.66 -41.39
C ALA A 172 -50.47 19.70 -40.93
N LEU A 173 -50.74 19.52 -39.63
CA LEU A 173 -52.09 19.64 -39.07
C LEU A 173 -52.64 21.07 -39.18
N VAL A 174 -51.81 22.08 -38.93
CA VAL A 174 -52.19 23.50 -39.06
C VAL A 174 -52.51 23.86 -40.51
N GLU A 175 -51.72 23.38 -41.46
CA GLU A 175 -51.96 23.58 -42.89
C GLU A 175 -53.25 22.90 -43.35
N ALA A 176 -53.47 21.65 -42.95
CA ALA A 176 -54.70 20.91 -43.26
C ALA A 176 -55.96 21.62 -42.74
N ARG A 177 -55.90 22.23 -41.54
CA ARG A 177 -57.01 22.99 -40.96
C ARG A 177 -57.25 24.35 -41.61
N ARG A 178 -56.22 24.95 -42.24
CA ARG A 178 -56.36 26.21 -42.98
C ARG A 178 -56.92 26.02 -44.39
N GLY A 179 -56.79 24.82 -44.95
CA GLY A 179 -57.31 24.47 -46.28
C GLY A 179 -58.78 24.02 -46.32
N SER A 180 -59.43 23.84 -45.16
CA SER A 180 -60.86 23.51 -44.99
C SER A 180 -61.68 24.74 -44.60
#